data_AF-A0A4Q5WJE0-F1
#
_entry.id   AF-A0A4Q5WJE0-F1
#
_cell.length_a   1.000
_cell.length_b   1.000
_cell.length_c   1.000
_cell.angle_alpha   90.00
_cell.angle_beta   90.00
_cell.angle_gamma   90.00
#
_symmetry.space_group_name_H-M   'P 1'
#
loop_
_entity.id
_entity.type
_entity.pdbx_description
1 polymer ?
#
loop_
_entity_poly.entity_id
_entity_poly.type
_entity_poly.pdbx_seq_one_letter_code
_entity_poly.pdbx_strand_id
1 'polypeptide(L)'
;LDIWTYIAEEEIPIVPLYFGKKRPTVVRNGQIFMVDDARTPLEPGEAPVDRMIRFRTLGCYPLTAAVESDAASMDEIVSEMLTARTSERSGRLIDHDESGSMEKKKREGYF
;
A
#
# COMPACT_ATOMS: atom_id res chain seq x y z
N LEU A 1 -23.94 -2.03 -4.15
CA LEU A 1 -22.78 -2.50 -4.90
C LEU A 1 -21.59 -1.65 -4.47
N ASP A 2 -20.59 -2.25 -3.83
CA ASP A 2 -19.32 -1.56 -3.59
C ASP A 2 -18.49 -1.51 -4.88
N ILE A 3 -17.43 -0.71 -4.89
CA ILE A 3 -16.61 -0.46 -6.10
C ILE A 3 -15.90 -1.72 -6.60
N TRP A 4 -15.46 -2.62 -5.72
CA TRP A 4 -14.76 -3.85 -6.12
C TRP A 4 -15.70 -4.84 -6.76
N THR A 5 -16.90 -5.00 -6.19
CA THR A 5 -17.93 -5.85 -6.78
C THR A 5 -18.31 -5.34 -8.18
N TYR A 6 -18.41 -4.02 -8.37
CA TYR A 6 -18.66 -3.43 -9.70
C TYR A 6 -17.51 -3.68 -10.69
N ILE A 7 -16.26 -3.50 -10.26
CA ILE A 7 -15.08 -3.78 -11.09
C ILE A 7 -15.05 -5.25 -11.52
N ALA A 8 -15.45 -6.17 -10.64
CA ALA A 8 -15.55 -7.60 -10.93
C ALA A 8 -16.65 -7.90 -11.94
N GLU A 9 -17.87 -7.37 -11.73
CA GLU A 9 -19.03 -7.60 -12.60
C GLU A 9 -18.83 -7.06 -14.02
N GLU A 10 -18.15 -5.92 -14.15
CA GLU A 10 -17.90 -5.25 -15.45
C GLU A 10 -16.55 -5.64 -16.07
N GLU A 11 -15.83 -6.60 -15.47
CA GLU A 11 -14.50 -7.06 -15.92
C GLU A 11 -13.50 -5.90 -16.17
N ILE A 12 -13.56 -4.86 -15.34
CA ILE A 12 -12.73 -3.66 -15.53
C ILE A 12 -11.28 -3.98 -15.15
N PRO A 13 -10.30 -3.78 -16.05
CA PRO A 13 -8.90 -4.01 -15.74
C PRO A 13 -8.40 -2.99 -14.71
N ILE A 14 -7.71 -3.49 -13.68
CA ILE A 14 -7.08 -2.65 -12.64
C ILE A 14 -5.56 -2.82 -12.62
N VAL A 15 -4.89 -1.88 -11.96
CA VAL A 15 -3.43 -1.88 -11.82
C VAL A 15 -2.96 -3.09 -10.99
N PRO A 16 -1.89 -3.81 -11.40
CA PRO A 16 -1.42 -5.02 -10.71
C PRO A 16 -1.04 -4.85 -9.22
N LEU A 17 -0.79 -3.62 -8.77
CA LEU A 17 -0.45 -3.30 -7.38
C LEU A 17 -1.63 -3.52 -6.42
N TYR A 18 -2.87 -3.54 -6.93
CA TYR A 18 -4.03 -3.88 -6.13
C TYR A 18 -4.13 -5.37 -5.80
N PHE A 19 -3.39 -6.24 -6.51
CA PHE A 19 -3.35 -7.66 -6.23
C PHE A 19 -2.18 -8.04 -5.30
N GLY A 20 -2.47 -9.00 -4.43
CA GLY A 20 -1.53 -9.74 -3.61
C GLY A 20 -0.42 -10.34 -4.46
N LYS A 21 0.81 -9.96 -4.16
CA LYS A 21 2.00 -10.54 -4.78
C LYS A 21 3.16 -10.49 -3.80
N LYS A 22 4.05 -11.47 -3.91
CA LYS A 22 5.31 -11.48 -3.20
C LYS A 22 6.19 -10.34 -3.69
N ARG A 23 6.51 -9.41 -2.80
CA ARG A 23 7.31 -8.22 -3.10
C ARG A 23 8.34 -7.97 -1.98
N PRO A 24 9.52 -7.45 -2.30
CA PRO A 24 10.52 -7.05 -1.31
C PRO A 24 10.00 -5.87 -0.49
N THR A 25 10.09 -5.97 0.84
CA THR A 25 9.54 -4.97 1.75
C THR A 25 10.41 -4.72 2.97
N VAL A 26 10.31 -3.51 3.51
CA VAL A 26 10.85 -3.13 4.83
C VAL A 26 9.72 -2.61 5.73
N VAL A 27 9.90 -2.73 7.04
CA VAL A 27 8.92 -2.25 8.01
C VAL A 27 9.48 -1.04 8.72
N ARG A 28 8.83 0.12 8.54
CA ARG A 28 9.20 1.37 9.22
C ARG A 28 7.99 1.91 9.96
N ASN A 29 8.15 2.23 11.25
CA ASN A 29 7.07 2.73 12.11
C ASN A 29 5.79 1.87 12.07
N GLY A 30 5.95 0.53 12.01
CA GLY A 30 4.83 -0.41 11.94
C GLY A 30 4.12 -0.51 10.58
N GLN A 31 4.64 0.17 9.55
CA GLN A 31 4.07 0.17 8.21
C GLN A 31 4.97 -0.55 7.21
N ILE A 32 4.36 -1.21 6.23
CA ILE A 32 5.07 -2.02 5.23
C ILE A 32 5.33 -1.17 4.00
N PHE A 33 6.60 -0.95 3.69
CA PHE A 33 7.05 -0.23 2.50
C PHE A 33 7.58 -1.21 1.48
N MET A 34 7.13 -1.08 0.23
CA MET A 34 7.66 -1.84 -0.90
C MET A 34 8.97 -1.20 -1.39
N VAL A 35 10.00 -2.02 -1.56
CA VAL A 35 11.31 -1.59 -2.06
C VAL A 35 11.49 -2.11 -3.48
N ASP A 36 11.06 -1.35 -4.48
CA ASP A 36 11.13 -1.74 -5.89
C ASP A 36 12.18 -0.95 -6.70
N ASP A 37 12.69 0.17 -6.20
CA ASP A 37 13.79 0.91 -6.81
C ASP A 37 14.59 1.79 -5.82
N ALA A 38 15.54 2.56 -6.38
CA ALA A 38 16.49 3.38 -5.62
C ALA A 38 15.89 4.67 -5.00
N ARG A 39 14.63 5.03 -5.28
CA ARG A 39 13.97 6.21 -4.70
C ARG A 39 13.66 6.03 -3.21
N THR A 40 13.65 4.79 -2.73
CA THR A 40 13.50 4.46 -1.30
C THR A 40 14.78 3.79 -0.80
N PRO A 41 15.82 4.57 -0.42
CA PRO A 41 17.05 4.00 0.11
C PRO A 41 16.77 3.26 1.42
N LEU A 42 17.51 2.18 1.65
CA LEU A 42 17.47 1.41 2.88
C LEU A 42 18.17 2.16 4.01
N GLU A 43 17.60 2.10 5.21
CA GLU A 43 18.25 2.60 6.41
C GLU A 43 19.35 1.62 6.87
N PRO A 44 20.37 2.08 7.61
CA PRO A 44 21.43 1.20 8.11
C PRO A 44 20.88 0.00 8.89
N GLY A 45 21.18 -1.21 8.43
CA GLY A 45 20.71 -2.45 9.04
C GLY A 45 19.38 -2.99 8.49
N GLU A 46 18.72 -2.29 7.56
CA GLU A 46 17.57 -2.83 6.86
C GLU A 46 18.00 -3.81 5.76
N ALA A 47 17.35 -4.98 5.75
CA ALA A 47 17.40 -5.92 4.64
C ALA A 47 15.95 -6.16 4.17
N PRO A 48 15.64 -5.99 2.86
CA PRO A 48 14.32 -6.29 2.34
C PRO A 48 13.94 -7.75 2.60
N VAL A 49 12.72 -7.95 3.08
CA VAL A 49 12.12 -9.26 3.26
C VAL A 49 10.93 -9.37 2.31
N ASP A 50 10.85 -10.49 1.59
CA ASP A 50 9.70 -10.74 0.74
C ASP A 50 8.45 -10.99 1.57
N ARG A 51 7.39 -10.22 1.33
CA ARG A 51 6.06 -10.41 1.92
C ARG A 51 5.00 -10.50 0.83
N MET A 52 3.94 -11.26 1.09
CA MET A 52 2.76 -11.23 0.23
C MET A 52 1.96 -9.97 0.57
N ILE A 53 1.98 -8.99 -0.32
CA ILE A 53 1.37 -7.69 -0.06
C ILE A 53 0.47 -7.23 -1.21
N ARG A 54 -0.44 -6.32 -0.93
CA ARG A 54 -1.14 -5.50 -1.93
C ARG A 54 -1.29 -4.06 -1.45
N PHE A 55 -1.67 -3.17 -2.36
CA PHE A 55 -2.03 -1.80 -2.04
C PHE A 55 -3.55 -1.63 -2.10
N ARG A 56 -4.15 -1.03 -1.06
CA ARG A 56 -5.59 -0.71 -1.04
C ARG A 56 -5.91 0.70 -1.52
N THR A 57 -4.88 1.51 -1.68
CA THR A 57 -4.93 2.85 -2.24
C THR A 57 -3.59 3.09 -2.91
N LEU A 58 -3.54 3.91 -3.97
CA LEU A 58 -2.32 4.27 -4.66
C LEU A 58 -2.17 5.79 -4.62
N GLY A 59 -1.09 6.27 -4.00
CA GLY A 59 -0.67 7.66 -4.01
C GLY A 59 0.74 7.81 -4.56
N CYS A 60 1.48 8.81 -4.08
CA CYS A 60 2.88 8.93 -4.39
C CYS A 60 3.69 7.79 -3.76
N TYR A 61 4.59 7.20 -4.52
CA TYR A 61 5.70 6.40 -3.98
C TYR A 61 6.67 7.35 -3.27
N PRO A 62 7.11 7.14 -2.01
CA PRO A 62 6.97 5.98 -1.10
C PRO A 62 5.90 6.14 0.00
N LEU A 63 4.94 7.05 -0.13
CA LEU A 63 4.00 7.44 0.94
C LEU A 63 2.74 6.57 1.02
N THR A 64 2.76 5.42 0.36
CA THR A 64 1.66 4.46 0.37
C THR A 64 2.16 3.19 1.05
N ALA A 65 1.62 2.90 2.23
CA ALA A 65 1.92 1.64 2.91
C ALA A 65 1.15 0.50 2.26
N ALA A 66 1.85 -0.60 2.04
CA ALA A 66 1.25 -1.86 1.64
C ALA A 66 0.58 -2.53 2.84
N VAL A 67 -0.33 -3.46 2.55
CA VAL A 67 -0.90 -4.38 3.55
C VAL A 67 -0.53 -5.81 3.18
N GLU A 68 -0.33 -6.66 4.18
CA GLU A 68 -0.21 -8.10 3.94
C GLU A 68 -1.55 -8.64 3.45
N SER A 69 -1.52 -9.42 2.36
CA SER A 69 -2.72 -9.91 1.70
C SER A 69 -2.36 -10.94 0.65
N ASP A 70 -3.03 -12.09 0.70
CA ASP A 70 -2.92 -13.16 -0.29
C ASP A 70 -3.87 -12.99 -1.49
N ALA A 71 -4.74 -11.98 -1.49
CA ALA A 71 -5.73 -11.76 -2.54
C ALA A 71 -5.12 -11.42 -3.92
N ALA A 72 -4.87 -12.44 -4.73
CA ALA A 72 -4.18 -12.38 -6.02
C ALA A 72 -5.15 -12.22 -7.22
N SER A 73 -6.45 -12.25 -6.97
CA SER A 73 -7.53 -12.11 -7.96
C SER A 73 -8.62 -11.14 -7.52
N MET A 74 -9.51 -10.76 -8.44
CA MET A 74 -10.62 -9.85 -8.13
C MET A 74 -11.59 -10.45 -7.10
N ASP A 75 -11.96 -11.72 -7.28
CA ASP A 75 -12.87 -12.43 -6.37
C ASP A 75 -12.30 -12.53 -4.94
N GLU A 76 -11.00 -12.73 -4.83
CA GLU A 76 -10.31 -12.74 -3.53
C GLU A 76 -10.26 -11.34 -2.90
N ILE A 77 -10.05 -10.28 -3.70
CA ILE A 77 -10.12 -8.89 -3.21
C ILE A 77 -11.53 -8.59 -2.70
N VAL A 78 -12.57 -8.93 -3.45
CA VAL A 78 -13.97 -8.73 -3.04
C VAL A 78 -14.24 -9.49 -1.73
N SER A 79 -13.85 -10.76 -1.66
CA SER A 79 -14.01 -11.58 -0.45
C SER A 79 -13.27 -11.00 0.76
N GLU A 80 -12.04 -10.52 0.58
CA GLU A 80 -11.27 -9.85 1.63
C GLU A 80 -11.97 -8.58 2.11
N MET A 81 -12.45 -7.74 1.18
CA MET A 81 -13.12 -6.48 1.48
C MET A 81 -14.44 -6.65 2.23
N LEU A 82 -15.19 -7.73 1.98
CA LEU A 82 -16.41 -8.05 2.73
C LEU A 82 -16.15 -8.35 4.22
N THR A 83 -14.94 -8.78 4.56
CA THR A 83 -14.54 -9.08 5.94
C THR A 83 -13.68 -8.00 6.59
N ALA A 84 -13.17 -7.06 5.79
CA ALA A 84 -12.30 -5.99 6.25
C ALA A 84 -13.06 -4.99 7.14
N ARG A 85 -12.50 -4.70 8.32
CA ARG A 85 -13.04 -3.71 9.27
C ARG A 85 -12.33 -2.35 9.19
N THR A 86 -11.35 -2.22 8.31
CA THR A 86 -10.49 -1.03 8.18
C THR A 86 -10.74 -0.35 6.85
N SER A 87 -10.74 0.98 6.84
CA SER A 87 -10.82 1.77 5.61
C SER A 87 -9.70 1.43 4.63
N GLU A 88 -10.00 1.51 3.34
CA GLU A 88 -9.02 1.35 2.26
C GLU A 88 -7.91 2.41 2.32
N ARG A 89 -8.24 3.60 2.82
CA ARG A 89 -7.31 4.71 2.98
C ARG A 89 -6.39 4.59 4.20
N SER A 90 -6.55 3.58 5.05
CA SER A 90 -5.72 3.41 6.24
C SER A 90 -4.23 3.21 5.94
N GLY A 91 -3.85 2.90 4.69
CA GLY A 91 -2.44 2.84 4.26
C GLY A 91 -1.81 4.19 3.88
N ARG A 92 -2.55 5.31 3.96
CA ARG A 92 -1.99 6.64 3.64
C ARG A 92 -1.30 7.24 4.87
N LEU A 93 0.02 7.30 4.81
CA LEU A 93 0.87 7.92 5.85
C LEU A 93 0.53 9.39 6.14
N ILE A 94 -0.06 10.09 5.16
CA ILE A 94 -0.47 11.50 5.30
C ILE A 94 -1.79 11.68 6.05
N ASP A 95 -2.63 10.65 6.14
CA ASP A 95 -3.96 10.75 6.77
C ASP A 95 -3.86 10.60 8.31
N HIS A 96 -2.67 10.23 8.84
CA HIS A 96 -2.41 10.02 10.26
C HIS A 96 -1.72 11.19 10.99
N ASP A 97 -1.37 12.26 10.29
CA ASP A 97 -0.40 13.25 10.77
C ASP A 97 -1.04 14.63 10.96
N GLU A 98 -0.92 15.19 12.17
CA GLU A 98 -1.41 16.51 12.56
C GLU A 98 -0.76 17.66 11.74
N SER A 99 -1.35 18.85 11.85
CA SER A 99 -0.95 20.10 11.18
C SER A 99 0.56 20.41 11.33
N GLY A 100 1.36 19.96 10.36
CA GLY A 100 2.82 20.16 10.33
C GLY A 100 3.62 19.16 9.50
N SER A 101 3.04 18.00 9.16
CA SER A 101 3.70 16.90 8.43
C SER A 101 4.28 17.28 7.06
N MET A 102 3.60 18.18 6.34
CA MET A 102 4.03 18.62 5.00
C MET A 102 5.36 19.39 5.02
N GLU A 103 5.59 20.24 6.03
CA GLU A 103 6.84 21.01 6.15
C GLU A 103 8.02 20.13 6.58
N LYS A 104 7.76 19.10 7.40
CA LYS A 104 8.79 18.11 7.74
C LYS A 104 9.21 17.29 6.51
N LYS A 105 8.24 16.87 5.69
CA LYS A 105 8.50 16.15 4.43
C LYS A 105 9.27 16.99 3.41
N LYS A 106 9.02 18.30 3.32
CA LYS A 106 9.86 19.22 2.51
C LYS A 106 11.31 19.25 3.00
N ARG A 107 11.53 19.33 4.32
CA ARG A 107 12.89 19.33 4.90
C ARG A 107 13.64 18.01 4.69
N GLU A 108 12.91 16.90 4.64
CA GLU A 108 13.45 15.57 4.34
C GLU A 108 13.71 15.35 2.83
N GLY A 109 13.47 16.37 1.98
CA GLY A 109 13.82 16.35 0.56
C GLY A 109 12.80 15.66 -0.35
N TYR A 110 11.57 15.49 0.11
CA TYR A 110 10.49 14.85 -0.67
C TYR A 110 9.85 15.76 -1.72
N PHE A 111 10.14 17.06 -1.69
CA PHE A 111 9.69 18.07 -2.65
C PHE A 111 10.87 18.87 -3.17
#